data_AF-A0AAD6V965-F1
#
_entry.id   AF-A0AAD6V965-F1
#
_cell.length_a   1.000
_cell.length_b   1.000
_cell.length_c   1.000
_cell.angle_alpha   90.00
_cell.angle_beta   90.00
_cell.angle_gamma   90.00
#
_symmetry.space_group_name_H-M   'P 1'
#
loop_
_entity.id
_entity.type
_entity.pdbx_description
1 polymer ?
#
loop_
_entity_poly.entity_id
_entity_poly.type
_entity_poly.pdbx_seq_one_letter_code
_entity_poly.pdbx_strand_id
1 'polypeptide(L)'
;MAILEAFGLTSKMEKLVGGNVHQYFNILTMQNDLHLLFDSLKFWLEEAIGEENTYTVCSVKDKVFKMTQPLPRRVTFRVDPDFEAACVAKGIPVPALPSPSLLAIRAACSRVAHTVVFHSIDKAIWVDRLLRDLEETPVMAEDGTTAHILASLLRQSSRTVCIEA
;
A
#
# COMPACT_ATOMS: atom_id res chain seq x y z
N MET A 1 -5.25 -4.02 11.61
CA MET A 1 -5.27 -5.49 11.55
C MET A 1 -5.69 -6.02 10.18
N ALA A 2 -6.81 -5.57 9.60
CA ALA A 2 -7.34 -6.06 8.31
C ALA A 2 -6.33 -6.12 7.13
N ILE A 3 -5.36 -5.18 7.08
CA ILE A 3 -4.38 -5.11 5.98
C ILE A 3 -3.35 -6.24 6.08
N LEU A 4 -2.91 -6.59 7.30
CA LEU A 4 -1.93 -7.65 7.52
C LEU A 4 -2.52 -9.03 7.24
N GLU A 5 -3.81 -9.20 7.54
CA GLU A 5 -4.59 -10.38 7.16
C GLU A 5 -4.74 -10.48 5.64
N ALA A 6 -5.05 -9.37 4.96
CA ALA A 6 -5.17 -9.33 3.50
C ALA A 6 -3.87 -9.71 2.77
N PHE A 7 -2.70 -9.49 3.38
CA PHE A 7 -1.39 -9.87 2.85
C PHE A 7 -0.83 -11.19 3.42
N GLY A 8 -1.58 -11.89 4.29
CA GLY A 8 -1.12 -13.14 4.92
C GLY A 8 0.12 -12.95 5.82
N LEU A 9 0.35 -11.75 6.33
CA LEU A 9 1.53 -11.39 7.11
C LEU A 9 1.33 -11.54 8.63
N THR A 10 0.18 -12.03 9.07
CA THR A 10 -0.23 -12.09 10.48
C THR A 10 0.81 -12.82 11.36
N SER A 11 1.27 -14.00 10.95
CA SER A 11 2.24 -14.80 11.71
C SER A 11 3.66 -14.22 11.75
N LYS A 12 4.08 -13.50 10.70
CA LYS A 12 5.35 -12.77 10.69
C LYS A 12 5.29 -11.54 11.58
N MET A 13 4.13 -10.88 11.63
CA MET A 13 3.90 -9.73 12.50
C MET A 13 3.87 -10.14 13.98
N GLU A 14 3.26 -11.28 14.33
CA GLU A 14 3.29 -11.80 15.70
C GLU A 14 4.73 -12.03 16.20
N LYS A 15 5.62 -12.51 15.32
CA LYS A 15 7.05 -12.63 15.62
C LYS A 15 7.76 -11.29 15.75
N LEU A 16 7.36 -10.30 14.96
CA LEU A 16 8.00 -8.97 14.93
C LEU A 16 7.55 -8.08 16.09
N VAL A 17 6.29 -8.21 16.50
CA VAL A 17 5.64 -7.42 17.56
C VAL A 17 5.63 -8.17 18.89
N GLY A 18 5.93 -9.47 18.89
CA GLY A 18 5.98 -10.31 20.09
C GLY A 18 4.65 -10.35 20.85
N GLY A 19 3.51 -10.22 20.15
CA GLY A 19 2.19 -10.11 20.78
C GLY A 19 1.88 -8.74 21.42
N ASN A 20 2.81 -7.78 21.38
CA ASN A 20 2.69 -6.47 22.00
C ASN A 20 2.15 -5.39 21.03
N VAL A 21 1.00 -5.67 20.42
CA VAL A 21 0.40 -4.86 19.34
C VAL A 21 0.01 -3.45 19.79
N HIS A 22 -0.17 -3.25 21.10
CA HIS A 22 -0.62 -1.99 21.71
C HIS A 22 0.49 -1.14 22.33
N GLN A 23 1.76 -1.40 22.01
CA GLN A 23 2.85 -0.55 22.50
C GLN A 23 3.01 0.73 21.67
N TYR A 24 3.59 1.77 22.30
CA TYR A 24 3.81 3.09 21.69
C TYR A 24 4.56 3.02 20.35
N PHE A 25 5.43 2.02 20.15
CA PHE A 25 6.14 1.83 18.88
C PHE A 25 5.22 1.48 17.68
N ASN A 26 3.97 1.09 17.93
CA ASN A 26 2.97 0.76 16.90
C ASN A 26 1.77 1.73 16.91
N ILE A 27 1.87 2.85 17.63
CA ILE A 27 0.80 3.84 17.72
C ILE A 27 1.28 5.15 17.07
N LEU A 28 0.45 5.67 16.17
CA LEU A 28 0.64 6.98 15.55
C LEU A 28 -0.63 7.79 15.78
N THR A 29 -0.49 8.98 16.37
CA THR A 29 -1.60 9.93 16.49
C THR A 29 -1.53 10.89 15.31
N MET A 30 -2.66 11.10 14.64
CA MET A 30 -2.76 11.98 13.49
C MET A 30 -4.08 12.76 13.57
N GLN A 31 -4.16 13.88 12.84
CA GLN A 31 -5.44 14.54 12.60
C GLN A 31 -6.41 13.59 11.89
N ASN A 32 -7.70 13.71 12.19
CA ASN A 32 -8.74 12.81 11.70
C ASN A 32 -8.68 12.56 10.18
N ASP A 33 -8.56 13.62 9.36
CA ASP A 33 -8.52 13.49 7.91
C ASP A 33 -7.27 12.73 7.42
N LEU A 34 -6.13 12.95 8.07
CA LEU A 34 -4.88 12.26 7.78
C LEU A 34 -4.93 10.81 8.24
N HIS A 35 -5.55 10.54 9.38
CA HIS A 35 -5.75 9.19 9.88
C HIS A 35 -6.57 8.35 8.91
N LEU A 36 -7.68 8.89 8.37
CA LEU A 36 -8.51 8.22 7.37
C LEU A 36 -7.74 7.92 6.08
N LEU A 37 -6.93 8.87 5.62
CA LEU A 37 -6.10 8.69 4.42
C LEU A 37 -4.96 7.69 4.64
N PHE A 38 -4.35 7.71 5.83
CA PHE A 38 -3.30 6.78 6.20
C PHE A 38 -3.86 5.35 6.30
N ASP A 39 -5.05 5.17 6.88
CA ASP A 39 -5.74 3.87 7.01
C ASP A 39 -6.22 3.29 5.70
N SER A 40 -6.67 4.15 4.79
CA SER A 40 -7.02 3.75 3.42
C SER A 40 -5.81 3.64 2.48
N LEU A 41 -4.59 3.63 3.05
CA LEU A 41 -3.31 3.48 2.36
C LEU A 41 -3.05 4.56 1.29
N LYS A 42 -3.73 5.71 1.32
CA LYS A 42 -3.64 6.74 0.27
C LYS A 42 -2.29 7.46 0.26
N PHE A 43 -1.60 7.48 1.39
CA PHE A 43 -0.22 7.92 1.52
C PHE A 43 0.50 7.02 2.55
N TRP A 44 1.83 7.04 2.51
CA TRP A 44 2.68 6.27 3.42
C TRP A 44 3.97 7.05 3.75
N LEU A 45 4.76 6.49 4.67
CA LEU A 45 6.01 7.06 5.15
C LEU A 45 7.17 6.17 4.71
N GLU A 46 8.14 6.72 4.00
CA GLU A 46 9.38 6.03 3.61
C GLU A 46 10.57 6.63 4.33
N GLU A 47 11.43 5.80 4.91
CA GLU A 47 12.64 6.25 5.58
C GLU A 47 13.50 7.10 4.64
N ALA A 48 13.95 8.26 5.12
CA ALA A 48 14.89 9.11 4.41
C ALA A 48 16.30 8.52 4.55
N ILE A 49 17.00 8.36 3.42
CA ILE A 49 18.33 7.76 3.39
C ILE A 49 19.30 8.62 4.20
N GLY A 50 19.93 8.02 5.22
CA GLY A 50 20.94 8.66 6.06
C GLY A 50 20.40 9.56 7.16
N GLU A 51 19.08 9.61 7.38
CA GLU A 51 18.46 10.44 8.42
C GLU A 51 17.61 9.59 9.37
N GLU A 52 18.05 9.49 10.62
CA GLU A 52 17.36 8.70 11.64
C GLU A 52 15.99 9.29 11.98
N ASN A 53 14.97 8.41 12.09
CA ASN A 53 13.59 8.77 12.41
C ASN A 53 12.97 9.84 11.48
N THR A 54 13.54 10.05 10.30
CA THR A 54 13.02 10.96 9.28
C THR A 54 12.41 10.19 8.14
N TYR A 55 11.24 10.64 7.71
CA TYR A 55 10.42 9.97 6.72
C TYR A 55 9.96 10.96 5.65
N THR A 56 10.04 10.52 4.40
CA THR A 56 9.40 11.19 3.27
C THR A 56 7.96 10.74 3.21
N VAL A 57 7.05 11.70 3.08
CA VAL A 57 5.63 11.42 2.88
C VAL A 57 5.41 11.12 1.41
N CYS A 58 5.00 9.89 1.11
CA CYS A 58 4.80 9.39 -0.24
C CYS A 58 3.30 9.18 -0.51
N SER A 59 2.84 9.55 -1.70
CA SER A 59 1.44 9.39 -2.13
C SER A 59 1.41 9.17 -3.64
N VAL A 60 0.43 8.39 -4.12
CA VAL A 60 0.19 8.23 -5.57
C VAL A 60 -0.45 9.47 -6.19
N LYS A 61 -1.21 10.24 -5.39
CA LYS A 61 -1.91 11.42 -5.87
C LYS A 61 -1.39 12.66 -5.17
N ASP A 62 -0.88 13.61 -5.97
CA ASP A 62 -0.44 14.93 -5.49
C ASP A 62 -1.54 15.74 -4.78
N LYS A 63 -2.82 15.37 -5.02
CA LYS A 63 -3.96 15.97 -4.33
C LYS A 63 -3.86 15.87 -2.80
N VAL A 64 -3.17 14.85 -2.27
CA VAL A 64 -2.96 14.70 -0.82
C VAL A 64 -2.14 15.86 -0.24
N PHE A 65 -1.21 16.43 -1.01
CA PHE A 65 -0.39 17.58 -0.57
C PHE A 65 -1.08 18.93 -0.77
N LYS A 66 -2.22 18.96 -1.48
CA LYS A 66 -2.98 20.18 -1.80
C LYS A 66 -4.30 20.28 -1.01
N MET A 67 -4.45 19.51 0.05
CA MET A 67 -5.62 19.57 0.93
C MET A 67 -5.66 20.89 1.72
N THR A 68 -6.80 21.14 2.37
CA THR A 68 -7.07 22.34 3.19
C THR A 68 -5.98 22.59 4.23
N GLN A 69 -5.30 21.54 4.70
CA GLN A 69 -4.01 21.65 5.37
C GLN A 69 -2.95 20.91 4.54
N PRO A 70 -1.85 21.60 4.14
CA PRO A 70 -0.79 20.98 3.38
C PRO A 70 -0.02 19.99 4.25
N LEU A 71 -0.03 18.73 3.83
CA LEU A 71 0.78 17.70 4.45
C LEU A 71 2.27 18.01 4.19
N PRO A 72 3.14 18.05 5.22
CA PRO A 72 4.55 18.27 5.00
C PRO A 72 5.12 17.12 4.15
N ARG A 73 6.07 17.44 3.26
CA ARG A 73 6.73 16.41 2.45
C ARG A 73 7.68 15.53 3.25
N ARG A 74 8.12 15.99 4.41
CA ARG A 74 9.05 15.31 5.30
C ARG A 74 8.60 15.45 6.73
N VAL A 75 8.73 14.37 7.50
CA VAL A 75 8.37 14.30 8.91
C VAL A 75 9.52 13.65 9.66
N THR A 76 9.92 14.22 10.80
CA THR A 76 10.90 13.61 11.70
C THR A 76 10.24 13.36 13.04
N PHE A 77 10.24 12.12 13.51
CA PHE A 77 9.76 11.79 14.85
C PHE A 77 10.86 12.09 15.87
N ARG A 78 10.51 12.86 16.90
CA ARG A 78 11.38 13.20 18.02
C ARG A 78 10.57 13.19 19.30
N VAL A 79 11.23 12.86 20.40
CA VAL A 79 10.66 13.07 21.72
C VAL A 79 10.82 14.56 22.04
N ASP A 80 9.76 15.18 22.56
CA ASP A 80 9.83 16.56 23.03
C ASP A 80 10.77 16.63 24.26
N PRO A 81 11.80 17.49 24.25
CA PRO A 81 12.77 17.57 25.35
C PRO A 81 12.15 17.96 26.69
N ASP A 82 11.07 18.77 26.69
CA ASP A 82 10.38 19.15 27.92
C ASP A 82 9.61 17.94 28.49
N PHE A 83 9.03 17.12 27.60
CA PHE A 83 8.35 15.89 27.98
C PHE A 83 9.34 14.82 28.48
N GLU A 84 10.49 14.68 27.84
CA GLU A 84 11.57 13.79 28.28
C GLU A 84 12.05 14.18 29.69
N ALA A 85 12.32 15.47 29.92
CA ALA A 85 12.69 15.99 31.23
C ALA A 85 11.62 15.70 32.30
N ALA A 86 10.34 15.85 31.95
CA ALA A 86 9.22 15.53 32.84
C ALA A 86 9.12 14.02 33.17
N CYS A 87 9.39 13.14 32.20
CA CYS A 87 9.44 11.68 32.42
C CYS A 87 10.58 11.30 33.37
N VAL A 88 11.78 11.84 33.14
CA VAL A 88 12.95 11.62 34.01
C VAL A 88 12.68 12.12 35.43
N ALA A 89 12.11 13.32 35.58
CA ALA A 89 11.78 13.88 36.88
C ALA A 89 10.76 13.04 37.67
N LYS A 90 9.86 12.33 36.97
CA LYS A 90 8.85 11.43 37.55
C LYS A 90 9.30 9.97 37.67
N GLY A 91 10.49 9.63 37.19
CA GLY A 91 10.98 8.24 37.13
C GLY A 91 10.18 7.34 36.19
N ILE A 92 9.53 7.91 35.17
CA ILE A 92 8.72 7.19 34.18
C ILE A 92 9.59 6.94 32.94
N PRO A 93 9.54 5.76 32.32
CA PRO A 93 10.26 5.50 31.08
C PRO A 93 9.74 6.40 29.95
N VAL A 94 10.67 6.94 29.15
CA VAL A 94 10.34 7.73 27.97
C VAL A 94 9.63 6.83 26.94
N PRO A 95 8.50 7.24 26.35
CA PRO A 95 7.81 6.48 25.33
C PRO A 95 8.71 6.24 24.11
N ALA A 96 8.68 5.00 23.60
CA ALA A 96 9.37 4.65 22.37
C ALA A 96 8.74 5.35 21.16
N LEU A 97 9.59 5.77 20.22
CA LEU A 97 9.15 6.27 18.92
C LEU A 97 8.54 5.13 18.05
N PRO A 98 7.72 5.47 17.05
CA PRO A 98 7.20 4.49 16.10
C PRO A 98 8.32 3.65 15.46
N SER A 99 8.14 2.34 15.40
CA SER A 99 9.14 1.42 14.86
C SER A 99 9.33 1.63 13.35
N PRO A 100 10.56 1.90 12.88
CA PRO A 100 10.83 2.08 11.45
C PRO A 100 10.43 0.86 10.61
N SER A 101 10.66 -0.36 11.13
CA SER A 101 10.30 -1.60 10.46
C SER A 101 8.80 -1.76 10.24
N LEU A 102 7.96 -1.30 11.18
CA LEU A 102 6.51 -1.34 11.02
C LEU A 102 6.01 -0.32 10.00
N LEU A 103 6.63 0.86 9.98
CA LEU A 103 6.37 1.86 8.96
C LEU A 103 6.76 1.34 7.58
N ALA A 104 7.90 0.65 7.46
CA ALA A 104 8.33 0.03 6.22
C ALA A 104 7.37 -1.06 5.73
N ILE A 105 6.84 -1.92 6.63
CA ILE A 105 5.82 -2.91 6.26
C ILE A 105 4.56 -2.22 5.76
N ARG A 106 4.10 -1.17 6.44
CA ARG A 106 2.91 -0.42 6.01
C ARG A 106 3.13 0.30 4.68
N ALA A 107 4.33 0.86 4.45
CA ALA A 107 4.72 1.44 3.17
C ALA A 107 4.70 0.41 2.04
N ALA A 108 5.25 -0.79 2.29
CA ALA A 108 5.19 -1.89 1.34
C ALA A 108 3.73 -2.30 1.04
N CYS A 109 2.89 -2.46 2.05
CA CYS A 109 1.46 -2.73 1.88
C CYS A 109 0.75 -1.64 1.06
N SER A 110 1.07 -0.37 1.32
CA SER A 110 0.51 0.77 0.59
C SER A 110 0.90 0.73 -0.88
N ARG A 111 2.19 0.54 -1.16
CA ARG A 111 2.71 0.40 -2.53
C ARG A 111 2.04 -0.74 -3.26
N VAL A 112 1.96 -1.92 -2.64
CA VAL A 112 1.30 -3.07 -3.25
C VAL A 112 -0.17 -2.75 -3.50
N ALA A 113 -0.93 -2.28 -2.50
CA ALA A 113 -2.34 -1.95 -2.68
C ALA A 113 -2.57 -1.01 -3.87
N HIS A 114 -1.72 0.00 -4.08
CA HIS A 114 -1.84 0.87 -5.25
C HIS A 114 -1.41 0.21 -6.55
N THR A 115 -0.37 -0.62 -6.58
CA THR A 115 0.03 -1.31 -7.82
C THR A 115 -0.98 -2.38 -8.23
N VAL A 116 -1.50 -3.19 -7.31
CA VAL A 116 -2.51 -4.20 -7.64
C VAL A 116 -3.86 -3.59 -7.98
N VAL A 117 -4.35 -2.59 -7.22
CA VAL A 117 -5.66 -1.99 -7.51
C VAL A 117 -5.64 -1.25 -8.86
N PHE A 118 -4.54 -0.57 -9.19
CA PHE A 118 -4.39 0.08 -10.50
C PHE A 118 -4.28 -0.97 -11.63
N HIS A 119 -3.52 -2.04 -11.44
CA HIS A 119 -3.42 -3.12 -12.44
C HIS A 119 -4.69 -3.97 -12.57
N SER A 120 -5.48 -4.18 -11.52
CA SER A 120 -6.73 -4.94 -11.60
C SER A 120 -7.85 -4.14 -12.28
N ILE A 121 -7.90 -2.82 -12.03
CA ILE A 121 -8.86 -1.93 -12.71
C ILE A 121 -8.50 -1.79 -14.18
N ASP A 122 -7.23 -1.58 -14.53
CA ASP A 122 -6.81 -1.53 -15.93
C ASP A 122 -7.02 -2.88 -16.63
N LYS A 123 -6.66 -4.01 -16.02
CA LYS A 123 -6.91 -5.33 -16.62
C LYS A 123 -8.40 -5.60 -16.82
N ALA A 124 -9.26 -5.26 -15.86
CA ALA A 124 -10.71 -5.42 -16.00
C ALA A 124 -11.25 -4.52 -17.13
N ILE A 125 -10.80 -3.27 -17.21
CA ILE A 125 -11.25 -2.32 -18.24
C ILE A 125 -10.73 -2.69 -19.64
N TRP A 126 -9.49 -3.20 -19.74
CA TRP A 126 -8.92 -3.68 -21.01
C TRP A 126 -9.58 -4.98 -21.47
N VAL A 127 -9.85 -5.92 -20.55
CA VAL A 127 -10.54 -7.18 -20.86
C VAL A 127 -12.00 -6.91 -21.24
N ASP A 128 -12.72 -6.03 -20.54
CA ASP A 128 -14.11 -5.70 -20.86
C ASP A 128 -14.23 -4.95 -22.20
N ARG A 129 -13.27 -4.07 -22.52
CA ARG A 129 -13.19 -3.44 -23.86
C ARG A 129 -12.87 -4.45 -24.95
N LEU A 130 -11.88 -5.32 -24.74
CA LEU A 130 -11.53 -6.36 -25.70
C LEU A 130 -12.67 -7.36 -25.94
N LEU A 131 -13.43 -7.71 -24.89
CA LEU A 131 -14.60 -8.59 -25.00
C LEU A 131 -15.76 -7.91 -25.73
N ARG A 132 -16.03 -6.62 -25.49
CA ARG A 132 -17.02 -5.86 -26.27
C ARG A 132 -16.61 -5.69 -27.73
N ASP A 133 -15.34 -5.38 -27.98
CA ASP A 133 -14.81 -5.27 -29.34
C ASP A 133 -14.86 -6.64 -30.07
N LEU A 134 -14.78 -7.76 -29.33
CA LEU A 134 -14.97 -9.13 -29.83
C LEU A 134 -16.44 -9.48 -30.08
N GLU A 135 -17.36 -8.98 -29.26
CA GLU A 135 -18.82 -9.15 -29.46
C GLU A 135 -19.35 -8.31 -30.64
N GLU A 136 -18.71 -7.16 -30.95
CA GLU A 136 -19.06 -6.31 -32.10
C GLU A 136 -18.32 -6.68 -33.40
N THR A 137 -17.29 -7.53 -33.35
CA THR A 137 -16.63 -8.01 -34.58
C THR A 137 -17.42 -9.18 -35.18
N PRO A 138 -17.89 -9.09 -36.43
CA PRO A 138 -18.60 -10.19 -37.07
C PRO A 138 -17.69 -11.41 -37.14
N VAL A 139 -18.21 -12.54 -36.65
CA VAL A 139 -17.55 -13.84 -36.62
C VAL A 139 -16.94 -14.15 -37.98
N MET A 140 -15.61 -14.25 -37.99
CA MET A 140 -14.72 -14.74 -39.06
C MET A 140 -15.00 -14.15 -40.46
N ALA A 141 -14.14 -13.24 -40.90
CA ALA A 141 -14.00 -12.97 -42.33
C ALA A 141 -13.60 -14.28 -43.04
N GLU A 142 -14.34 -14.64 -44.09
CA GLU A 142 -14.20 -15.88 -44.85
C GLU A 142 -12.79 -16.07 -45.46
N ASP A 143 -12.00 -14.98 -45.52
CA ASP A 143 -10.63 -14.92 -46.02
C ASP A 143 -9.53 -15.32 -45.00
N GLY A 144 -9.89 -15.60 -43.74
CA GLY A 144 -8.95 -16.04 -42.72
C GLY A 144 -8.01 -14.96 -42.16
N THR A 145 -8.21 -13.68 -42.50
CA THR A 145 -7.37 -12.56 -42.02
C THR A 145 -7.41 -12.36 -40.50
N THR A 146 -8.45 -12.86 -39.83
CA THR A 146 -8.66 -12.76 -38.38
C THR A 146 -7.98 -13.88 -37.57
N ALA A 147 -7.30 -14.84 -38.20
CA ALA A 147 -6.65 -15.97 -37.53
C ALA A 147 -5.59 -15.57 -36.49
N HIS A 148 -4.92 -14.43 -36.69
CA HIS A 148 -3.89 -13.93 -35.78
C HIS A 148 -4.47 -13.46 -34.43
N ILE A 149 -5.72 -12.97 -34.42
CA ILE A 149 -6.45 -12.54 -33.22
C ILE A 149 -6.91 -13.77 -32.43
N LEU A 150 -7.37 -14.81 -33.12
CA LEU A 150 -7.74 -16.07 -32.47
C LEU A 150 -6.51 -16.74 -31.80
N ALA A 151 -5.35 -16.71 -32.48
CA ALA A 151 -4.11 -17.27 -31.96
C ALA A 151 -3.59 -16.55 -30.71
N SER A 152 -3.77 -15.23 -30.61
CA SER A 152 -3.38 -14.45 -29.43
C SER A 152 -4.33 -14.71 -28.24
N LEU A 153 -5.63 -14.88 -28.50
CA LEU A 153 -6.63 -15.22 -27.49
C LEU A 153 -6.43 -16.65 -26.94
N LEU A 154 -6.18 -17.63 -27.81
CA LEU A 154 -5.91 -19.01 -27.40
C LEU A 154 -4.64 -19.09 -26.52
N ARG A 155 -3.59 -18.33 -26.86
CA ARG A 155 -2.37 -18.24 -26.03
C ARG A 155 -2.61 -17.62 -24.67
N GLN A 156 -3.57 -16.71 -24.51
CA GLN A 156 -3.97 -16.17 -23.21
C GLN A 156 -4.78 -17.18 -22.40
N SER A 157 -5.70 -17.92 -23.03
CA SER A 157 -6.52 -18.94 -22.36
C SER A 157 -5.71 -20.14 -21.86
N SER A 158 -4.68 -20.57 -22.59
CA SER A 158 -3.81 -21.68 -22.16
C SER A 158 -2.92 -21.37 -20.96
N ARG A 159 -2.78 -20.10 -20.54
CA ARG A 159 -2.03 -19.75 -19.31
C ARG A 159 -2.89 -19.79 -18.04
N THR A 160 -4.20 -19.97 -18.16
CA THR A 160 -5.13 -20.03 -17.02
C THR A 160 -5.54 -21.46 -16.65
N VAL A 161 -5.16 -22.46 -17.47
CA VAL A 161 -5.43 -23.87 -17.19
C VAL A 161 -4.12 -24.61 -16.93
N CYS A 162 -3.54 -24.43 -15.74
CA CYS A 162 -2.74 -25.48 -15.12
C CYS A 162 -3.69 -26.32 -14.28
N ILE A 163 -4.23 -27.39 -14.87
CA ILE A 163 -4.75 -28.51 -14.09
C ILE A 163 -3.55 -29.45 -13.94
N GLU A 164 -2.88 -29.40 -12.79
CA GLU A 164 -2.02 -30.50 -12.38
C GLU A 164 -2.93 -31.70 -12.05
N ALA A 165 -2.65 -32.83 -12.68
CA ALA A 165 -3.14 -34.15 -12.30
C ALA A 165 -2.08 -34.86 -11.47
#